data_AF-A0A7Z9Y0R9-F1
#
_entry.id   AF-A0A7Z9Y0R9-F1
#
_cell.length_a   1.000
_cell.length_b   1.000
_cell.length_c   1.000
_cell.angle_alpha   90.00
_cell.angle_beta   90.00
_cell.angle_gamma   90.00
#
_symmetry.space_group_name_H-M   'P 1'
#
loop_
_entity.id
_entity.type
_entity.pdbx_description
1 polymer ?
#
loop_
_entity_poly.entity_id
_entity_poly.type
_entity_poly.pdbx_seq_one_letter_code
_entity_poly.pdbx_strand_id
1 'polypeptide(L)'
;MIDQAQLENLCSFESDGEKVISVYLDTDTAKESSESIKSQLKGMLRDAQLQSTPDAENIERYLDLSYDWSTPGLAIFSCAAADFFQTFPTAVSFRNRLRLGPKPYIKPLAHLLDYYANYGAILVDKIGARFFKYHQGELQATDGYLGEDIRKLKQGRGSSAVGMRGGVGGARRETEAANRNMRDAAAAAASFFNKWPVRRLFIGGTVETVASFSELLPKQLQSCLAGTFVMDMNAGEHEVRQQVLLLLEETNAKREEKMVASLISAIGQNGNAVVGLDETLQAVNHRRVQTLIISDGFRAPGYFDENAGFVVANLAQSPVAANELIPVDDVVDLAMNLTISNGGQAEVVTGNENLEEYGRIGALLRY
;
A
#
# COMPACT_ATOMS: atom_id res chain seq x y z
N MET A 1 9.74 11.44 3.91
CA MET A 1 8.74 10.85 4.83
C MET A 1 7.60 11.83 5.14
N ILE A 2 6.36 11.39 4.96
CA ILE A 2 5.12 12.13 5.26
C ILE A 2 4.73 11.86 6.71
N ASP A 3 4.38 12.90 7.47
CA ASP A 3 3.89 12.72 8.85
C ASP A 3 2.35 12.83 8.95
N GLN A 4 1.82 12.43 10.10
CA GLN A 4 0.37 12.46 10.35
C GLN A 4 -0.16 13.89 10.46
N ALA A 5 0.64 14.84 10.94
CA ALA A 5 0.23 16.24 11.07
C ALA A 5 0.05 16.91 9.70
N GLN A 6 0.88 16.57 8.72
CA GLN A 6 0.75 16.99 7.34
C GLN A 6 -0.56 16.47 6.71
N LEU A 7 -0.93 15.22 7.00
CA LEU A 7 -2.20 14.66 6.53
C LEU A 7 -3.38 15.36 7.22
N GLU A 8 -3.31 15.60 8.53
CA GLU A 8 -4.34 16.33 9.28
C GLU A 8 -4.52 17.76 8.73
N ASN A 9 -3.43 18.45 8.39
CA ASN A 9 -3.49 19.75 7.74
C ASN A 9 -4.19 19.71 6.37
N LEU A 10 -3.95 18.65 5.57
CA LEU A 10 -4.67 18.44 4.30
C LEU A 10 -6.17 18.18 4.53
N CYS A 11 -6.52 17.42 5.56
CA CYS A 11 -7.92 17.13 5.92
C CYS A 11 -8.67 18.39 6.38
N SER A 12 -7.99 19.26 7.13
CA SER A 12 -8.57 20.49 7.69
C SER A 12 -8.63 21.64 6.68
N PHE A 13 -8.01 21.50 5.52
CA PHE A 13 -8.04 22.54 4.50
C PHE A 13 -9.45 22.70 3.92
N GLU A 14 -9.95 23.92 3.97
CA GLU A 14 -11.20 24.32 3.34
C GLU A 14 -10.88 25.34 2.25
N SER A 15 -11.42 25.11 1.05
CA SER A 15 -11.11 25.91 -0.13
C SER A 15 -12.06 27.10 -0.33
N ASP A 16 -12.91 27.41 0.65
CA ASP A 16 -13.89 28.51 0.61
C ASP A 16 -14.74 28.55 -0.69
N GLY A 17 -15.06 27.38 -1.25
CA GLY A 17 -15.88 27.24 -2.46
C GLY A 17 -15.08 27.02 -3.76
N GLU A 18 -13.76 27.12 -3.72
CA GLU A 18 -12.88 26.85 -4.86
C GLU A 18 -12.56 25.36 -5.01
N LYS A 19 -12.12 24.93 -6.20
CA LYS A 19 -11.73 23.53 -6.44
C LYS A 19 -10.23 23.35 -6.21
N VAL A 20 -9.88 22.39 -5.36
CA VAL A 20 -8.51 21.92 -5.15
C VAL A 20 -8.14 20.90 -6.21
N ILE A 21 -6.98 21.09 -6.84
CA ILE A 21 -6.35 20.13 -7.75
C ILE A 21 -5.47 19.20 -6.92
N SER A 22 -5.77 17.91 -6.98
CA SER A 22 -4.96 16.84 -6.37
C SER A 22 -4.38 15.97 -7.48
N VAL A 23 -3.05 15.97 -7.62
CA VAL A 23 -2.33 15.20 -8.63
C VAL A 23 -1.47 14.15 -7.94
N TYR A 24 -1.48 12.94 -8.46
CA TYR A 24 -0.57 11.87 -8.06
C TYR A 24 0.13 11.34 -9.30
N LEU A 25 1.45 11.14 -9.21
CA LEU A 25 2.30 10.71 -10.32
C LEU A 25 3.22 9.55 -9.92
N ASP A 26 3.41 8.62 -10.86
CA ASP A 26 4.55 7.73 -10.96
C ASP A 26 5.66 8.56 -11.61
N THR A 27 6.68 8.87 -10.82
CA THR A 27 7.85 9.61 -11.25
C THR A 27 9.10 8.72 -11.33
N ASP A 28 8.91 7.40 -11.37
CA ASP A 28 10.00 6.43 -11.46
C ASP A 28 10.71 6.53 -12.82
N THR A 29 11.86 7.20 -12.79
CA THR A 29 12.69 7.41 -13.98
C THR A 29 13.33 6.13 -14.52
N ALA A 30 13.27 5.03 -13.78
CA ALA A 30 13.67 3.72 -14.28
C ALA A 30 12.63 3.12 -15.25
N LYS A 31 11.36 3.52 -15.14
CA LYS A 31 10.25 3.06 -16.01
C LYS A 31 10.04 3.99 -17.20
N GLU A 32 10.00 5.30 -16.96
CA GLU A 32 9.71 6.31 -17.98
C GLU A 32 10.66 7.52 -17.89
N SER A 33 10.89 8.22 -19.00
CA SER A 33 11.68 9.45 -18.97
C SER A 33 10.92 10.59 -18.29
N SER A 34 11.65 11.52 -17.68
CA SER A 34 11.04 12.71 -17.05
C SER A 34 10.20 13.55 -18.03
N GLU A 35 10.60 13.59 -19.30
CA GLU A 35 9.85 14.26 -20.38
C GLU A 35 8.52 13.57 -20.68
N SER A 36 8.49 12.22 -20.69
CA SER A 36 7.24 11.44 -20.86
C SER A 36 6.28 11.74 -19.72
N ILE A 37 6.77 11.73 -18.49
CA ILE A 37 5.97 11.96 -17.27
C ILE A 37 5.38 13.37 -17.26
N LYS A 38 6.18 14.38 -17.63
CA LYS A 38 5.67 15.76 -17.83
C LYS A 38 4.60 15.83 -18.93
N SER A 39 4.78 15.10 -20.03
CA SER A 39 3.81 15.04 -21.12
C SER A 39 2.48 14.40 -20.69
N GLN A 40 2.54 13.33 -19.90
CA GLN A 40 1.35 12.68 -19.33
C GLN A 40 0.59 13.62 -18.39
N LEU A 41 1.30 14.35 -17.51
CA LEU A 41 0.68 15.38 -16.67
C LEU A 41 -0.03 16.44 -17.53
N LYS A 42 0.62 16.93 -18.59
CA LYS A 42 0.02 17.92 -19.51
C LYS A 42 -1.25 17.38 -20.17
N GLY A 43 -1.25 16.09 -20.55
CA GLY A 43 -2.45 15.40 -21.02
C GLY A 43 -3.58 15.41 -19.98
N MET A 44 -3.27 15.07 -18.73
CA MET A 44 -4.26 15.04 -17.64
C MET A 44 -4.81 16.43 -17.30
N LEU A 45 -3.96 17.46 -17.28
CA LEU A 45 -4.38 18.86 -17.10
C LEU A 45 -5.26 19.33 -18.27
N ARG A 46 -4.96 18.88 -19.49
CA ARG A 46 -5.77 19.13 -20.69
C ARG A 46 -7.15 18.50 -20.61
N ASP A 47 -7.24 17.24 -20.23
CA ASP A 47 -8.50 16.52 -20.12
C ASP A 47 -9.39 17.12 -19.02
N ALA A 48 -8.78 17.63 -17.95
CA ALA A 48 -9.47 18.37 -16.89
C ALA A 48 -9.78 19.83 -17.23
N GLN A 49 -9.40 20.31 -18.41
CA GLN A 49 -9.60 21.69 -18.89
C GLN A 49 -8.92 22.75 -18.01
N LEU A 50 -7.78 22.41 -17.41
CA LEU A 50 -7.03 23.25 -16.47
C LEU A 50 -5.80 23.95 -17.10
N GLN A 51 -5.55 23.78 -18.40
CA GLN A 51 -4.28 24.18 -19.06
C GLN A 51 -3.90 25.66 -18.91
N SER A 52 -4.88 26.53 -18.67
CA SER A 52 -4.67 27.98 -18.53
C SER A 52 -4.93 28.48 -17.11
N THR A 53 -4.95 27.58 -16.13
CA THR A 53 -5.14 27.94 -14.72
C THR A 53 -3.79 28.25 -14.05
N PRO A 54 -3.74 29.20 -13.10
CA PRO A 54 -2.54 29.46 -12.31
C PRO A 54 -2.01 28.21 -11.59
N ASP A 55 -2.91 27.31 -11.19
CA ASP A 55 -2.57 26.02 -10.59
C ASP A 55 -1.75 25.13 -11.53
N ALA A 56 -2.15 25.00 -12.80
CA ALA A 56 -1.40 24.23 -13.78
C ALA A 56 0.01 24.79 -13.99
N GLU A 57 0.15 26.13 -14.05
CA GLU A 57 1.46 26.78 -14.16
C GLU A 57 2.34 26.52 -12.93
N ASN A 58 1.78 26.57 -11.72
CA ASN A 58 2.51 26.27 -10.48
C ASN A 58 3.00 24.82 -10.44
N ILE A 59 2.15 23.86 -10.84
CA ILE A 59 2.49 22.45 -10.92
C ILE A 59 3.61 22.20 -11.94
N GLU A 60 3.49 22.74 -13.16
CA GLU A 60 4.53 22.59 -14.19
C GLU A 60 5.86 23.21 -13.74
N ARG A 61 5.81 24.42 -13.17
CA ARG A 61 7.00 25.12 -12.66
C ARG A 61 7.70 24.32 -11.56
N TYR A 62 6.96 23.70 -10.66
CA TYR A 62 7.54 22.87 -9.61
C TYR A 62 8.31 21.67 -10.19
N LEU A 63 7.73 20.98 -11.18
CA LEU A 63 8.39 19.83 -11.84
C LEU A 63 9.64 20.22 -12.65
N ASP A 64 9.68 21.45 -13.16
CA ASP A 64 10.83 21.97 -13.91
C ASP A 64 11.96 22.46 -13.02
N LEU A 65 11.64 23.10 -11.89
CA LEU A 65 12.64 23.85 -11.11
C LEU A 65 13.00 23.21 -9.77
N SER A 66 12.09 22.46 -9.15
CA SER A 66 12.20 22.10 -7.73
C SER A 66 12.11 20.60 -7.46
N TYR A 67 11.49 19.83 -8.37
CA TYR A 67 11.30 18.40 -8.14
C TYR A 67 12.59 17.60 -8.30
N ASP A 68 12.87 16.75 -7.31
CA ASP A 68 13.95 15.76 -7.39
C ASP A 68 13.45 14.48 -8.07
N TRP A 69 13.98 14.21 -9.26
CA TRP A 69 13.63 13.04 -10.08
C TRP A 69 14.20 11.72 -9.53
N SER A 70 14.92 11.76 -8.42
CA SER A 70 15.38 10.55 -7.71
C SER A 70 14.25 9.85 -6.93
N THR A 71 13.16 10.55 -6.62
CA THR A 71 12.00 9.97 -5.92
C THR A 71 10.98 9.40 -6.91
N PRO A 72 10.51 8.15 -6.71
CA PRO A 72 9.62 7.46 -7.66
C PRO A 72 8.15 7.85 -7.57
N GLY A 73 7.70 8.55 -6.52
CA GLY A 73 6.30 8.98 -6.42
C GLY A 73 6.15 10.42 -5.96
N LEU A 74 5.13 11.10 -6.50
CA LEU A 74 4.83 12.49 -6.17
C LEU A 74 3.33 12.71 -6.00
N ALA A 75 2.93 13.33 -4.90
CA ALA A 75 1.60 13.91 -4.73
C ALA A 75 1.69 15.44 -4.66
N ILE A 76 0.80 16.14 -5.36
CA ILE A 76 0.71 17.60 -5.39
C ILE A 76 -0.72 18.02 -5.11
N PHE A 77 -0.89 19.02 -4.25
CA PHE A 77 -2.15 19.68 -4.01
C PHE A 77 -1.99 21.17 -4.32
N SER A 78 -2.85 21.71 -5.18
CA SER A 78 -2.82 23.11 -5.60
C SER A 78 -4.21 23.72 -5.57
N CYS A 79 -4.31 24.90 -4.97
CA CYS A 79 -5.43 25.82 -5.10
C CYS A 79 -4.89 27.25 -5.03
N ALA A 80 -4.60 27.83 -6.20
CA ALA A 80 -3.97 29.14 -6.32
C ALA A 80 -4.88 30.27 -5.78
N ALA A 81 -6.20 30.11 -5.90
CA ALA A 81 -7.17 31.06 -5.35
C ALA A 81 -7.10 31.18 -3.81
N ALA A 82 -6.67 30.12 -3.13
CA ALA A 82 -6.51 30.05 -1.68
C ALA A 82 -5.04 30.05 -1.23
N ASP A 83 -4.10 30.43 -2.12
CA ASP A 83 -2.65 30.41 -1.89
C ASP A 83 -2.14 29.07 -1.30
N PHE A 84 -2.72 27.98 -1.78
CA PHE A 84 -2.44 26.65 -1.27
C PHE A 84 -1.63 25.83 -2.29
N PHE A 85 -0.40 25.50 -1.94
CA PHE A 85 0.45 24.62 -2.75
C PHE A 85 1.28 23.70 -1.85
N GLN A 86 1.02 22.40 -1.90
CA GLN A 86 1.69 21.39 -1.09
C GLN A 86 2.18 20.24 -1.97
N THR A 87 3.39 19.75 -1.69
CA THR A 87 4.02 18.68 -2.47
C THR A 87 4.60 17.62 -1.55
N PHE A 88 4.44 16.36 -1.93
CA PHE A 88 4.87 15.21 -1.15
C PHE A 88 5.60 14.22 -2.07
N PRO A 89 6.93 14.35 -2.19
CA PRO A 89 7.79 13.31 -2.77
C PRO A 89 7.79 12.07 -1.88
N THR A 90 7.76 10.89 -2.49
CA THR A 90 7.62 9.60 -1.79
C THR A 90 8.49 8.54 -2.44
N ALA A 91 8.94 7.57 -1.62
CA ALA A 91 9.75 6.45 -2.08
C ALA A 91 8.93 5.31 -2.72
N VAL A 92 7.62 5.51 -2.89
CA VAL A 92 6.68 4.56 -3.50
C VAL A 92 5.95 5.29 -4.62
N SER A 93 5.90 4.72 -5.81
CA SER A 93 5.22 5.38 -6.92
C SER A 93 3.70 5.33 -6.78
N PHE A 94 3.03 6.37 -7.31
CA PHE A 94 1.56 6.39 -7.37
C PHE A 94 1.09 6.11 -8.79
N ARG A 95 -0.14 5.62 -8.93
CA ARG A 95 -0.79 5.62 -10.24
C ARG A 95 -1.12 7.05 -10.67
N ASN A 96 -0.74 7.42 -11.90
CA ASN A 96 -1.04 8.72 -12.50
C ASN A 96 -2.54 9.03 -12.44
N ARG A 97 -2.92 10.07 -11.70
CA ARG A 97 -4.31 10.55 -11.59
C ARG A 97 -4.38 12.03 -11.22
N LEU A 98 -5.47 12.68 -11.66
CA LEU A 98 -5.83 14.04 -11.29
C LEU A 98 -7.26 14.07 -10.78
N ARG A 99 -7.47 14.73 -9.64
CA ARG A 99 -8.76 14.88 -8.96
C ARG A 99 -9.01 16.36 -8.69
N LEU A 100 -10.23 16.79 -8.97
CA LEU A 100 -10.75 18.11 -8.68
C LEU A 100 -11.86 17.94 -7.65
N GLY A 101 -11.82 18.72 -6.58
CA GLY A 101 -12.85 18.67 -5.55
C GLY A 101 -12.76 19.85 -4.59
N PRO A 102 -13.77 20.05 -3.74
CA PRO A 102 -13.76 21.10 -2.71
C PRO A 102 -12.74 20.82 -1.60
N LYS A 103 -12.19 19.61 -1.52
CA LYS A 103 -11.16 19.22 -0.55
C LYS A 103 -10.03 18.46 -1.23
N PRO A 104 -8.80 18.48 -0.66
CA PRO A 104 -7.69 17.66 -1.13
C PRO A 104 -8.06 16.17 -1.16
N TYR A 105 -7.83 15.50 -2.29
CA TYR A 105 -8.10 14.07 -2.42
C TYR A 105 -6.94 13.27 -1.78
N ILE A 106 -7.01 13.00 -0.49
CA ILE A 106 -5.92 12.40 0.31
C ILE A 106 -5.84 10.86 0.28
N LYS A 107 -6.81 10.18 -0.34
CA LYS A 107 -6.96 8.72 -0.22
C LYS A 107 -5.71 7.93 -0.62
N PRO A 108 -5.02 8.23 -1.74
CA PRO A 108 -3.78 7.54 -2.09
C PRO A 108 -2.64 7.80 -1.08
N LEU A 109 -2.57 8.98 -0.47
CA LEU A 109 -1.61 9.25 0.62
C LEU A 109 -1.94 8.43 1.87
N ALA A 110 -3.21 8.40 2.29
CA ALA A 110 -3.64 7.58 3.43
C ALA A 110 -3.32 6.10 3.20
N HIS A 111 -3.57 5.59 1.98
CA HIS A 111 -3.18 4.25 1.58
C HIS A 111 -1.66 4.03 1.67
N LEU A 112 -0.84 4.98 1.23
CA LEU A 112 0.61 4.86 1.41
C LEU A 112 0.99 4.76 2.90
N LEU A 113 0.43 5.63 3.73
CA LEU A 113 0.70 5.68 5.17
C LEU A 113 0.28 4.40 5.90
N ASP A 114 -0.82 3.78 5.50
CA ASP A 114 -1.31 2.57 6.15
C ASP A 114 -0.58 1.30 5.67
N TYR A 115 -0.41 1.15 4.36
CA TYR A 115 0.06 -0.10 3.75
C TYR A 115 1.59 -0.19 3.70
N TYR A 116 2.28 0.94 3.56
CA TYR A 116 3.74 1.01 3.55
C TYR A 116 4.31 1.42 4.92
N ALA A 117 3.50 1.39 5.98
CA ALA A 117 3.96 1.62 7.33
C ALA A 117 4.66 0.40 7.93
N ASN A 118 5.86 0.65 8.49
CA ASN A 118 6.55 -0.23 9.44
C ASN A 118 6.59 -1.69 8.97
N TYR A 119 7.31 -1.95 7.89
CA TYR A 119 7.58 -3.31 7.43
C TYR A 119 9.07 -3.64 7.57
N GLY A 120 9.36 -4.91 7.75
CA GLY A 120 10.71 -5.42 7.95
C GLY A 120 11.11 -6.43 6.90
N ALA A 121 12.41 -6.55 6.67
CA ALA A 121 13.00 -7.62 5.90
C ALA A 121 14.14 -8.27 6.69
N ILE A 122 14.24 -9.59 6.61
CA ILE A 122 15.36 -10.36 7.16
C ILE A 122 15.99 -11.14 6.03
N LEU A 123 17.26 -10.90 5.72
CA LEU A 123 18.04 -11.83 4.92
C LEU A 123 18.72 -12.83 5.84
N VAL A 124 18.63 -14.13 5.53
CA VAL A 124 19.19 -15.19 6.37
C VAL A 124 19.94 -16.24 5.57
N ASP A 125 21.10 -16.62 6.09
CA ASP A 125 21.89 -17.77 5.66
C ASP A 125 22.35 -18.60 6.87
N LYS A 126 23.08 -19.69 6.64
CA LYS A 126 23.57 -20.62 7.66
C LYS A 126 24.56 -19.97 8.65
N ILE A 127 25.21 -18.87 8.25
CA ILE A 127 26.23 -18.19 9.06
C ILE A 127 25.64 -17.00 9.82
N GLY A 128 24.65 -16.31 9.29
CA GLY A 128 24.15 -15.08 9.90
C GLY A 128 22.85 -14.55 9.27
N ALA A 129 22.42 -13.39 9.75
CA ALA A 129 21.23 -12.71 9.26
C ALA A 129 21.40 -11.18 9.26
N ARG A 130 20.75 -10.51 8.30
CA ARG A 130 20.71 -9.04 8.18
C ARG A 130 19.27 -8.58 8.32
N PHE A 131 19.07 -7.53 9.10
CA PHE A 131 17.76 -7.01 9.45
C PHE A 131 17.60 -5.61 8.86
N PHE A 132 16.44 -5.35 8.29
CA PHE A 132 16.08 -4.06 7.71
C PHE A 132 14.70 -3.68 8.22
N LYS A 133 14.54 -2.43 8.67
CA LYS A 133 13.24 -1.82 8.95
C LYS A 133 13.03 -0.68 7.98
N TYR A 134 11.87 -0.73 7.35
CA TYR A 134 11.42 0.27 6.39
C TYR A 134 10.17 1.00 6.90
N HIS A 135 9.99 2.22 6.44
CA HIS A 135 8.77 2.99 6.64
C HIS A 135 8.55 3.88 5.42
N GLN A 136 7.37 3.80 4.79
CA GLN A 136 7.02 4.57 3.59
C GLN A 136 8.01 4.41 2.43
N GLY A 137 8.58 3.21 2.25
CA GLY A 137 9.58 2.95 1.21
C GLY A 137 11.01 3.38 1.58
N GLU A 138 11.23 4.02 2.73
CA GLU A 138 12.55 4.48 3.16
C GLU A 138 13.15 3.53 4.21
N LEU A 139 14.46 3.28 4.13
CA LEU A 139 15.20 2.53 5.16
C LEU A 139 15.34 3.40 6.41
N GLN A 140 14.98 2.84 7.55
CA GLN A 140 14.96 3.55 8.83
C GLN A 140 15.99 3.00 9.81
N ALA A 141 16.19 1.68 9.81
CA ALA A 141 17.18 1.04 10.62
C ALA A 141 17.67 -0.24 9.94
N THR A 142 18.93 -0.57 10.15
CA THR A 142 19.52 -1.85 9.75
C THR A 142 20.43 -2.35 10.86
N ASP A 143 20.49 -3.66 11.01
CA ASP A 143 21.35 -4.35 11.95
C ASP A 143 21.62 -5.76 11.40
N GLY A 144 22.40 -6.57 12.11
CA GLY A 144 22.63 -7.95 11.72
C GLY A 144 23.29 -8.78 12.79
N TYR A 145 23.31 -10.07 12.53
CA TYR A 145 24.01 -11.05 13.33
C TYR A 145 24.93 -11.85 12.41
N LEU A 146 26.20 -11.99 12.83
CA LEU A 146 27.16 -12.86 12.19
C LEU A 146 27.62 -13.90 13.21
N GLY A 147 27.29 -15.15 12.96
CA GLY A 147 27.67 -16.29 13.79
C GLY A 147 29.04 -16.85 13.44
N GLU A 148 29.34 -18.02 13.99
CA GLU A 148 30.62 -18.70 13.75
C GLU A 148 30.72 -19.24 12.32
N ASP A 149 31.91 -19.11 11.71
CA ASP A 149 32.17 -19.55 10.33
C ASP A 149 32.09 -21.08 10.21
N ILE A 150 31.20 -21.58 9.34
CA ILE A 150 31.01 -23.01 9.09
C ILE A 150 31.93 -23.41 7.93
N ARG A 151 33.22 -23.58 8.22
CA ARG A 151 34.14 -24.17 7.24
C ARG A 151 33.74 -25.62 7.01
N LYS A 152 33.22 -25.93 5.81
CA LYS A 152 33.15 -27.32 5.32
C LYS A 152 34.55 -27.90 5.40
N LEU A 153 34.80 -28.84 6.31
CA LEU A 153 36.01 -29.64 6.15
C LEU A 153 35.84 -30.37 4.82
N LYS A 154 36.66 -30.03 3.81
CA LYS A 154 36.80 -30.83 2.59
C LYS A 154 36.82 -32.29 3.03
N GLN A 155 35.86 -33.09 2.55
CA GLN A 155 35.91 -34.55 2.72
C GLN A 155 37.34 -34.97 2.37
N GLY A 156 38.10 -35.31 3.41
CA GLY A 156 39.48 -35.68 3.26
C GLY A 156 39.50 -36.88 2.33
N ARG A 157 40.27 -36.76 1.23
CA ARG A 157 40.75 -37.91 0.47
C ARG A 157 41.15 -39.00 1.45
N GLY A 158 40.58 -40.19 1.24
CA GLY A 158 40.63 -41.30 2.18
C GLY A 158 42.03 -41.55 2.75
N SER A 159 42.11 -41.59 4.06
CA SER A 159 42.87 -42.65 4.70
C SER A 159 41.91 -43.83 4.84
N SER A 160 41.87 -44.67 3.80
CA SER A 160 41.24 -45.98 3.82
C SER A 160 42.04 -46.92 4.72
N ALA A 161 42.17 -46.59 6.00
CA ALA A 161 42.67 -47.51 7.01
C ALA A 161 41.45 -48.25 7.56
N VAL A 162 41.32 -49.52 7.15
CA VAL A 162 40.28 -50.45 7.60
C VAL A 162 40.26 -50.48 9.13
N GLY A 163 39.18 -49.98 9.74
CA GLY A 163 38.91 -50.13 11.18
C GLY A 163 38.51 -48.88 11.97
N MET A 164 38.65 -47.66 11.44
CA MET A 164 38.29 -46.44 12.18
C MET A 164 36.90 -45.89 11.76
N ARG A 165 35.94 -45.86 12.69
CA ARG A 165 34.66 -45.13 12.57
C ARG A 165 34.90 -43.62 12.56
N GLY A 166 35.45 -43.07 11.48
CA GLY A 166 35.76 -41.64 11.34
C GLY A 166 35.03 -41.01 10.15
N GLY A 167 33.84 -40.45 10.38
CA GLY A 167 33.09 -39.76 9.31
C GLY A 167 31.82 -39.05 9.77
N VAL A 168 31.27 -39.40 10.95
CA VAL A 168 29.99 -38.87 11.42
C VAL A 168 30.14 -37.59 12.29
N GLY A 169 31.32 -37.35 12.87
CA GLY A 169 31.53 -36.24 13.82
C GLY A 169 31.65 -34.85 13.18
N GLY A 170 32.22 -34.73 11.97
CA GLY A 170 32.40 -33.44 11.28
C GLY A 170 31.07 -32.85 10.81
N ALA A 171 30.28 -33.64 10.08
CA ALA A 171 28.95 -33.24 9.61
C ALA A 171 28.00 -32.86 10.77
N ARG A 172 28.05 -33.58 11.90
CA ARG A 172 27.22 -33.27 13.08
C ARG A 172 27.59 -31.92 13.72
N ARG A 173 28.89 -31.61 13.84
CA ARG A 173 29.35 -30.32 14.39
C ARG A 173 29.02 -29.15 13.46
N GLU A 174 29.13 -29.36 12.14
CA GLU A 174 28.73 -28.36 11.14
C GLU A 174 27.23 -28.04 11.21
N THR A 175 26.37 -29.05 11.37
CA THR A 175 24.92 -28.85 11.55
C THR A 175 24.57 -28.19 12.88
N GLU A 176 25.32 -28.47 13.95
CA GLU A 176 25.08 -27.93 15.29
C GLU A 176 25.47 -26.45 15.38
N ALA A 177 26.60 -26.07 14.76
CA ALA A 177 27.03 -24.67 14.65
C ALA A 177 26.02 -23.85 13.82
N ALA A 178 25.57 -24.37 12.68
CA ALA A 178 24.54 -23.70 11.86
C ALA A 178 23.24 -23.48 12.63
N ASN A 179 22.78 -24.49 13.38
CA ASN A 179 21.57 -24.38 14.18
C ASN A 179 21.72 -23.38 15.34
N ARG A 180 22.90 -23.30 15.97
CA ARG A 180 23.18 -22.29 16.99
C ARG A 180 23.16 -20.89 16.37
N ASN A 181 23.87 -20.68 15.26
CA ASN A 181 23.89 -19.41 14.54
C ASN A 181 22.47 -18.94 14.17
N MET A 182 21.61 -19.84 13.67
CA MET A 182 20.22 -19.49 13.34
C MET A 182 19.40 -19.11 14.58
N ARG A 183 19.58 -19.79 15.72
CA ARG A 183 18.89 -19.45 16.97
C ARG A 183 19.33 -18.09 17.50
N ASP A 184 20.62 -17.83 17.50
CA ASP A 184 21.18 -16.56 17.97
C ASP A 184 20.78 -15.41 17.03
N ALA A 185 20.77 -15.65 15.71
CA ALA A 185 20.23 -14.72 14.72
C ALA A 185 18.74 -14.43 14.94
N ALA A 186 17.92 -15.43 15.27
CA ALA A 186 16.51 -15.24 15.56
C ALA A 186 16.29 -14.43 16.85
N ALA A 187 17.12 -14.63 17.88
CA ALA A 187 17.10 -13.84 19.10
C ALA A 187 17.55 -12.38 18.86
N ALA A 188 18.55 -12.18 18.00
CA ALA A 188 18.98 -10.84 17.58
C ALA A 188 17.88 -10.12 16.78
N ALA A 189 17.23 -10.82 15.83
CA ALA A 189 16.09 -10.29 15.09
C ALA A 189 14.95 -9.86 16.03
N ALA A 190 14.61 -10.69 17.01
CA ALA A 190 13.61 -10.37 18.03
C ALA A 190 13.98 -9.09 18.81
N SER A 191 15.24 -8.96 19.21
CA SER A 191 15.73 -7.77 19.92
C SER A 191 15.68 -6.51 19.06
N PHE A 192 15.97 -6.62 17.76
CA PHE A 192 15.90 -5.53 16.80
C PHE A 192 14.45 -5.06 16.59
N PHE A 193 13.54 -5.99 16.28
CA PHE A 193 12.13 -5.67 16.01
C PHE A 193 11.31 -5.33 17.26
N ASN A 194 11.82 -5.62 18.46
CA ASN A 194 11.25 -5.06 19.70
C ASN A 194 11.50 -3.55 19.84
N LYS A 195 12.63 -3.04 19.33
CA LYS A 195 12.93 -1.60 19.31
C LYS A 195 12.21 -0.91 18.16
N TRP A 196 12.10 -1.60 17.03
CA TRP A 196 11.49 -1.10 15.81
C TRP A 196 10.32 -2.00 15.39
N PRO A 197 9.13 -1.80 15.97
CA PRO A 197 7.99 -2.69 15.72
C PRO A 197 7.58 -2.66 14.26
N VAL A 198 7.21 -3.83 13.75
CA VAL A 198 6.77 -4.03 12.35
C VAL A 198 5.39 -4.65 12.30
N ARG A 199 4.60 -4.22 11.31
CA ARG A 199 3.28 -4.78 10.97
C ARG A 199 3.39 -5.94 9.99
N ARG A 200 4.43 -5.95 9.16
CA ARG A 200 4.67 -6.95 8.11
C ARG A 200 6.16 -7.29 8.07
N LEU A 201 6.48 -8.56 7.92
CA LEU A 201 7.84 -9.08 7.89
C LEU A 201 8.02 -9.96 6.65
N PHE A 202 9.13 -9.78 5.95
CA PHE A 202 9.53 -10.61 4.83
C PHE A 202 10.86 -11.27 5.12
N ILE A 203 11.02 -12.54 4.73
CA ILE A 203 12.27 -13.28 4.96
C ILE A 203 12.87 -13.72 3.63
N GLY A 204 14.08 -13.26 3.35
CA GLY A 204 14.86 -13.58 2.17
C GLY A 204 15.97 -14.59 2.48
N GLY A 205 16.16 -15.57 1.61
CA GLY A 205 17.24 -16.55 1.75
C GLY A 205 16.99 -17.79 0.90
N THR A 206 17.70 -18.88 1.17
CA THR A 206 17.37 -20.16 0.53
C THR A 206 16.09 -20.74 1.14
N VAL A 207 15.34 -21.53 0.36
CA VAL A 207 14.08 -22.13 0.83
C VAL A 207 14.26 -22.92 2.14
N GLU A 208 15.37 -23.66 2.27
CA GLU A 208 15.71 -24.43 3.47
C GLU A 208 16.01 -23.53 4.68
N THR A 209 16.82 -22.48 4.49
CA THR A 209 17.21 -21.57 5.58
C THR A 209 16.02 -20.76 6.06
N VAL A 210 15.18 -20.28 5.14
CA VAL A 210 13.99 -19.51 5.46
C VAL A 210 12.97 -20.35 6.24
N ALA A 211 12.70 -21.59 5.82
CA ALA A 211 11.77 -22.47 6.53
C ALA A 211 12.24 -22.73 7.97
N SER A 212 13.51 -23.10 8.14
CA SER A 212 14.11 -23.38 9.45
C SER A 212 14.13 -22.13 10.35
N PHE A 213 14.50 -20.97 9.79
CA PHE A 213 14.58 -19.72 10.54
C PHE A 213 13.21 -19.20 10.97
N SER A 214 12.19 -19.35 10.11
CA SER A 214 10.82 -18.92 10.40
C SER A 214 10.25 -19.64 11.63
N GLU A 215 10.57 -20.92 11.82
CA GLU A 215 10.16 -21.71 13.00
C GLU A 215 10.84 -21.25 14.30
N LEU A 216 12.04 -20.69 14.20
CA LEU A 216 12.83 -20.21 15.35
C LEU A 216 12.44 -18.81 15.82
N LEU A 217 11.74 -18.04 14.98
CA LEU A 217 11.27 -16.70 15.34
C LEU A 217 10.23 -16.75 16.47
N PRO A 218 10.19 -15.74 17.36
CA PRO A 218 9.10 -15.62 18.33
C PRO A 218 7.73 -15.50 17.64
N LYS A 219 6.67 -15.97 18.31
CA LYS A 219 5.29 -15.97 17.79
C LYS A 219 4.84 -14.59 17.31
N GLN A 220 5.29 -13.52 17.95
CA GLN A 220 4.98 -12.15 17.55
C GLN A 220 5.50 -11.82 16.15
N LEU A 221 6.73 -12.23 15.81
CA LEU A 221 7.29 -12.01 14.48
C LEU A 221 6.72 -12.99 13.45
N GLN A 222 6.42 -14.22 13.86
CA GLN A 222 5.71 -15.19 13.01
C GLN A 222 4.33 -14.67 12.60
N SER A 223 3.58 -14.02 13.50
CA SER A 223 2.29 -13.42 13.15
C SER A 223 2.38 -12.24 12.20
N CYS A 224 3.54 -11.58 12.12
CA CYS A 224 3.80 -10.50 11.17
C CYS A 224 4.35 -11.01 9.83
N LEU A 225 4.67 -12.31 9.69
CA LEU A 225 5.25 -12.86 8.46
C LEU A 225 4.26 -12.75 7.30
N ALA A 226 4.54 -11.85 6.37
CA ALA A 226 3.72 -11.57 5.20
C ALA A 226 4.16 -12.36 3.96
N GLY A 227 5.44 -12.74 3.89
CA GLY A 227 5.97 -13.51 2.76
C GLY A 227 7.43 -13.89 2.88
N THR A 228 7.90 -14.67 1.93
CA THR A 228 9.28 -15.16 1.84
C THR A 228 9.78 -15.06 0.41
N PHE A 229 11.08 -14.84 0.21
CA PHE A 229 11.66 -14.72 -1.12
C PHE A 229 13.07 -15.31 -1.18
N VAL A 230 13.55 -15.59 -2.39
CA VAL A 230 14.91 -16.09 -2.61
C VAL A 230 15.82 -14.92 -2.92
N MET A 231 16.84 -14.73 -2.08
CA MET A 231 17.84 -13.67 -2.26
C MET A 231 19.14 -14.07 -1.57
N ASP A 232 20.26 -13.60 -2.12
CA ASP A 232 21.58 -13.75 -1.50
C ASP A 232 21.69 -12.89 -0.24
N MET A 233 22.33 -13.41 0.80
CA MET A 233 22.57 -12.71 2.06
C MET A 233 23.39 -11.41 1.89
N ASN A 234 24.23 -11.34 0.85
CA ASN A 234 25.07 -10.19 0.52
C ASN A 234 24.40 -9.22 -0.46
N ALA A 235 23.14 -9.44 -0.83
CA ALA A 235 22.40 -8.53 -1.70
C ALA A 235 22.44 -7.09 -1.15
N GLY A 236 22.50 -6.12 -2.06
CA GLY A 236 22.51 -4.70 -1.71
C GLY A 236 21.19 -4.29 -1.06
N GLU A 237 21.23 -3.31 -0.16
CA GLU A 237 20.01 -2.82 0.50
C GLU A 237 18.94 -2.36 -0.52
N HIS A 238 19.37 -1.69 -1.59
CA HIS A 238 18.48 -1.25 -2.66
C HIS A 238 17.71 -2.40 -3.32
N GLU A 239 18.39 -3.52 -3.58
CA GLU A 239 17.81 -4.72 -4.19
C GLU A 239 16.83 -5.40 -3.23
N VAL A 240 17.19 -5.51 -1.95
CA VAL A 240 16.29 -6.00 -0.89
C VAL A 240 15.03 -5.16 -0.83
N ARG A 241 15.18 -3.83 -0.80
CA ARG A 241 14.07 -2.88 -0.73
C ARG A 241 13.12 -3.03 -1.92
N GLN A 242 13.64 -3.10 -3.14
CA GLN A 242 12.82 -3.29 -4.34
C GLN A 242 12.02 -4.59 -4.29
N GLN A 243 12.67 -5.71 -3.94
CA GLN A 243 11.97 -6.99 -3.83
C GLN A 243 10.89 -6.98 -2.74
N VAL A 244 11.17 -6.35 -1.60
CA VAL A 244 10.19 -6.25 -0.52
C VAL A 244 9.01 -5.35 -0.90
N LEU A 245 9.23 -4.26 -1.63
CA LEU A 245 8.16 -3.41 -2.15
C LEU A 245 7.24 -4.19 -3.10
N LEU A 246 7.81 -4.96 -4.03
CA LEU A 246 7.03 -5.82 -4.93
C LEU A 246 6.19 -6.85 -4.17
N LEU A 247 6.76 -7.53 -3.19
CA LEU A 247 6.01 -8.48 -2.35
C LEU A 247 4.91 -7.82 -1.54
N LEU A 248 5.13 -6.57 -1.10
CA LEU A 248 4.14 -5.81 -0.35
C LEU A 248 2.96 -5.39 -1.24
N GLU A 249 3.22 -4.99 -2.49
CA GLU A 249 2.21 -4.77 -3.52
C GLU A 249 1.40 -6.03 -3.81
N GLU A 250 2.06 -7.18 -4.05
CA GLU A 250 1.38 -8.45 -4.26
C GLU A 250 0.51 -8.87 -3.06
N THR A 251 1.03 -8.66 -1.85
CA THR A 251 0.29 -8.96 -0.61
C THR A 251 -0.96 -8.09 -0.50
N ASN A 252 -0.86 -6.81 -0.89
CA ASN A 252 -2.01 -5.93 -0.91
C ASN A 252 -3.04 -6.36 -1.98
N ALA A 253 -2.59 -6.66 -3.19
CA ALA A 253 -3.46 -7.14 -4.28
C ALA A 253 -4.23 -8.40 -3.87
N LYS A 254 -3.57 -9.38 -3.26
CA LYS A 254 -4.22 -10.60 -2.73
C LYS A 254 -5.24 -10.30 -1.63
N ARG A 255 -5.01 -9.28 -0.80
CA ARG A 255 -5.96 -8.85 0.23
C ARG A 255 -7.20 -8.23 -0.42
N GLU A 256 -7.00 -7.32 -1.38
CA GLU A 256 -8.08 -6.70 -2.14
C GLU A 256 -8.92 -7.74 -2.89
N GLU A 257 -8.27 -8.73 -3.52
CA GLU A 257 -8.95 -9.83 -4.21
C GLU A 257 -9.81 -10.65 -3.25
N LYS A 258 -9.29 -11.01 -2.07
CA LYS A 258 -10.08 -11.72 -1.04
C LYS A 258 -11.26 -10.90 -0.54
N MET A 259 -11.11 -9.58 -0.43
CA MET A 259 -12.18 -8.68 -0.03
C MET A 259 -13.31 -8.66 -1.07
N VAL A 260 -12.97 -8.53 -2.36
CA VAL A 260 -13.94 -8.60 -3.46
C VAL A 260 -14.59 -9.98 -3.53
N ALA A 261 -13.84 -11.06 -3.38
CA ALA A 261 -14.39 -12.42 -3.35
C ALA A 261 -15.39 -12.61 -2.19
N SER A 262 -15.10 -12.00 -1.03
CA SER A 262 -16.01 -12.01 0.13
C SER A 262 -17.30 -11.21 -0.14
N LEU A 263 -17.18 -10.05 -0.79
CA LEU A 263 -18.33 -9.26 -1.25
C LEU A 263 -19.23 -10.10 -2.17
N ILE A 264 -18.65 -10.70 -3.20
CA ILE A 264 -19.40 -11.49 -4.19
C ILE A 264 -20.05 -12.71 -3.55
N SER A 265 -19.33 -13.42 -2.67
CA SER A 265 -19.86 -14.60 -1.99
C SER A 265 -21.03 -14.28 -1.05
N ALA A 266 -21.07 -13.05 -0.52
CA ALA A 266 -22.14 -12.59 0.36
C ALA A 266 -23.38 -12.11 -0.41
N ILE A 267 -23.30 -11.94 -1.74
CA ILE A 267 -24.47 -11.62 -2.56
C ILE A 267 -25.48 -12.77 -2.47
N GLY A 268 -26.72 -12.45 -2.11
CA GLY A 268 -27.80 -13.43 -1.96
C GLY A 268 -27.74 -14.28 -0.68
N GLN A 269 -26.68 -14.20 0.13
CA GLN A 269 -26.65 -14.79 1.48
C GLN A 269 -27.28 -13.82 2.48
N ASN A 270 -28.58 -13.97 2.72
CA ASN A 270 -29.37 -13.18 3.68
C ASN A 270 -29.31 -11.65 3.50
N GLY A 271 -28.86 -11.15 2.34
CA GLY A 271 -28.81 -9.71 2.07
C GLY A 271 -27.66 -8.97 2.77
N ASN A 272 -26.57 -9.67 3.13
CA ASN A 272 -25.40 -9.07 3.78
C ASN A 272 -24.43 -8.36 2.83
N ALA A 273 -24.73 -8.30 1.54
CA ALA A 273 -23.96 -7.56 0.55
C ALA A 273 -24.85 -7.03 -0.58
N VAL A 274 -24.45 -5.89 -1.14
CA VAL A 274 -25.06 -5.26 -2.32
C VAL A 274 -23.99 -4.88 -3.32
N VAL A 275 -24.34 -4.87 -4.60
CA VAL A 275 -23.44 -4.50 -5.70
C VAL A 275 -24.14 -3.60 -6.70
N GLY A 276 -23.37 -2.81 -7.43
CA GLY A 276 -23.89 -1.78 -8.31
C GLY A 276 -24.21 -0.48 -7.59
N LEU A 277 -24.23 0.60 -8.35
CA LEU A 277 -24.28 1.96 -7.82
C LEU A 277 -25.57 2.23 -7.03
N ASP A 278 -26.73 1.96 -7.61
CA ASP A 278 -28.03 2.28 -7.02
C ASP A 278 -28.25 1.57 -5.67
N GLU A 279 -28.07 0.24 -5.64
CA GLU A 279 -28.24 -0.56 -4.41
C GLU A 279 -27.24 -0.14 -3.33
N THR A 280 -26.00 0.18 -3.73
CA THR A 280 -24.97 0.63 -2.79
C THR A 280 -25.30 1.99 -2.19
N LEU A 281 -25.75 2.96 -3.00
CA LEU A 281 -26.17 4.27 -2.49
C LEU A 281 -27.36 4.15 -1.53
N GLN A 282 -28.34 3.28 -1.84
CA GLN A 282 -29.44 2.99 -0.92
C GLN A 282 -28.93 2.43 0.42
N ALA A 283 -27.99 1.47 0.38
CA ALA A 283 -27.40 0.93 1.61
C ALA A 283 -26.63 1.98 2.43
N VAL A 284 -25.94 2.92 1.76
CA VAL A 284 -25.26 4.06 2.39
C VAL A 284 -26.28 4.97 3.08
N ASN A 285 -27.36 5.34 2.39
CA ASN A 285 -28.43 6.18 2.96
C ASN A 285 -29.08 5.52 4.18
N HIS A 286 -29.25 4.20 4.17
CA HIS A 286 -29.76 3.43 5.30
C HIS A 286 -28.73 3.17 6.41
N ARG A 287 -27.49 3.65 6.27
CA ARG A 287 -26.40 3.46 7.25
C ARG A 287 -26.14 1.98 7.58
N ARG A 288 -26.39 1.11 6.60
CA ARG A 288 -26.20 -0.34 6.73
C ARG A 288 -24.80 -0.79 6.35
N VAL A 289 -24.01 0.07 5.71
CA VAL A 289 -22.69 -0.27 5.20
C VAL A 289 -21.68 -0.49 6.32
N GLN A 290 -21.07 -1.68 6.33
CA GLN A 290 -19.88 -1.98 7.13
C GLN A 290 -18.62 -1.59 6.36
N THR A 291 -18.50 -2.08 5.12
CA THR A 291 -17.34 -1.84 4.26
C THR A 291 -17.82 -1.54 2.86
N LEU A 292 -17.60 -0.31 2.41
CA LEU A 292 -17.80 0.12 1.03
C LEU A 292 -16.56 -0.25 0.22
N ILE A 293 -16.75 -0.91 -0.93
CA ILE A 293 -15.69 -1.37 -1.82
C ILE A 293 -15.91 -0.72 -3.18
N ILE A 294 -14.91 0.00 -3.67
CA ILE A 294 -15.02 0.80 -4.91
C ILE A 294 -13.85 0.47 -5.83
N SER A 295 -14.12 0.32 -7.12
CA SER A 295 -13.06 0.18 -8.12
C SER A 295 -12.28 1.50 -8.25
N ASP A 296 -10.97 1.38 -8.27
CA ASP A 296 -10.06 2.52 -8.34
C ASP A 296 -10.34 3.39 -9.57
N GLY A 297 -10.61 4.67 -9.30
CA GLY A 297 -10.91 5.66 -10.33
C GLY A 297 -12.38 5.74 -10.72
N PHE A 298 -13.25 4.82 -10.29
CA PHE A 298 -14.69 4.86 -10.57
C PHE A 298 -15.31 6.17 -10.08
N ARG A 299 -16.09 6.79 -10.96
CA ARG A 299 -16.89 7.99 -10.68
C ARG A 299 -18.24 7.82 -11.34
N ALA A 300 -19.25 8.38 -10.72
CA ALA A 300 -20.57 8.49 -11.32
C ALA A 300 -21.19 9.83 -10.94
N PRO A 301 -21.84 10.54 -11.88
CA PRO A 301 -22.66 11.69 -11.53
C PRO A 301 -23.87 11.22 -10.72
N GLY A 302 -24.40 12.11 -9.91
CA GLY A 302 -25.60 11.85 -9.14
C GLY A 302 -26.15 13.11 -8.50
N TYR A 303 -26.90 12.90 -7.42
CA TYR A 303 -27.61 13.94 -6.71
C TYR A 303 -27.42 13.76 -5.21
N PHE A 304 -27.38 14.89 -4.51
CA PHE A 304 -27.18 14.96 -3.07
C PHE A 304 -28.16 15.95 -2.45
N ASP A 305 -28.77 15.58 -1.33
CA ASP A 305 -29.51 16.51 -0.47
C ASP A 305 -28.66 16.85 0.75
N GLU A 306 -28.34 18.13 0.92
CA GLU A 306 -27.57 18.67 2.04
C GLU A 306 -28.28 18.48 3.38
N ASN A 307 -29.61 18.52 3.41
CA ASN A 307 -30.37 18.51 4.66
C ASN A 307 -30.45 17.11 5.26
N ALA A 308 -30.81 16.11 4.45
CA ALA A 308 -30.91 14.72 4.89
C ALA A 308 -29.58 13.96 4.82
N GLY A 309 -28.59 14.48 4.10
CA GLY A 309 -27.36 13.74 3.78
C GLY A 309 -27.64 12.55 2.85
N PHE A 310 -28.60 12.69 1.94
CA PHE A 310 -29.08 11.63 1.07
C PHE A 310 -28.40 11.67 -0.29
N VAL A 311 -27.95 10.52 -0.81
CA VAL A 311 -27.28 10.39 -2.11
C VAL A 311 -28.03 9.45 -3.04
N VAL A 312 -28.14 9.82 -4.33
CA VAL A 312 -28.80 8.97 -5.34
C VAL A 312 -28.20 9.19 -6.72
N ALA A 313 -28.04 8.15 -7.52
CA ALA A 313 -27.54 8.28 -8.89
C ALA A 313 -28.63 8.75 -9.87
N ASN A 314 -29.88 8.33 -9.65
CA ASN A 314 -31.01 8.64 -10.51
C ASN A 314 -32.20 9.21 -9.71
N LEU A 315 -32.68 10.40 -10.09
CA LEU A 315 -33.83 11.07 -9.49
C LEU A 315 -35.09 10.20 -9.44
N ALA A 316 -35.28 9.28 -10.40
CA ALA A 316 -36.42 8.38 -10.44
C ALA A 316 -36.51 7.43 -9.21
N GLN A 317 -35.39 7.23 -8.52
CA GLN A 317 -35.30 6.38 -7.33
C GLN A 317 -35.26 7.19 -6.02
N SER A 318 -35.42 8.51 -6.11
CA SER A 318 -35.38 9.39 -4.94
C SER A 318 -36.74 9.45 -4.25
N PRO A 319 -36.80 9.23 -2.93
CA PRO A 319 -37.96 9.60 -2.10
C PRO A 319 -37.99 11.11 -1.78
N VAL A 320 -36.88 11.82 -2.02
CA VAL A 320 -36.70 13.27 -1.83
C VAL A 320 -37.15 14.01 -3.09
N ALA A 321 -37.81 15.16 -2.91
CA ALA A 321 -38.30 15.96 -4.02
C ALA A 321 -37.13 16.50 -4.87
N ALA A 322 -37.30 16.52 -6.20
CA ALA A 322 -36.21 16.84 -7.13
C ALA A 322 -35.64 18.27 -6.96
N ASN A 323 -36.40 19.19 -6.36
CA ASN A 323 -35.98 20.57 -6.07
C ASN A 323 -35.08 20.69 -4.84
N GLU A 324 -34.98 19.66 -4.00
CA GLU A 324 -34.13 19.62 -2.80
C GLU A 324 -32.78 18.95 -3.09
N LEU A 325 -32.62 18.41 -4.31
CA LEU A 325 -31.43 17.67 -4.73
C LEU A 325 -30.48 18.53 -5.56
N ILE A 326 -29.23 18.54 -5.14
CA ILE A 326 -28.13 19.26 -5.80
C ILE A 326 -27.39 18.26 -6.71
N PRO A 327 -27.21 18.57 -8.00
CA PRO A 327 -26.43 17.71 -8.90
C PRO A 327 -24.95 17.75 -8.52
N VAL A 328 -24.31 16.58 -8.56
CA VAL A 328 -22.90 16.41 -8.23
C VAL A 328 -22.20 15.55 -9.29
N ASP A 329 -20.96 15.92 -9.60
CA ASP A 329 -20.14 15.23 -10.60
C ASP A 329 -19.67 13.84 -10.13
N ASP A 330 -19.52 13.65 -8.82
CA ASP A 330 -19.02 12.41 -8.21
C ASP A 330 -19.81 12.05 -6.94
N VAL A 331 -20.89 11.29 -7.11
CA VAL A 331 -21.71 10.78 -6.00
C VAL A 331 -20.99 9.66 -5.23
N VAL A 332 -19.98 9.01 -5.84
CA VAL A 332 -19.21 7.94 -5.21
C VAL A 332 -18.32 8.52 -4.11
N ASP A 333 -17.74 9.69 -4.33
CA ASP A 333 -16.97 10.40 -3.30
C ASP A 333 -17.82 10.77 -2.08
N LEU A 334 -19.03 11.27 -2.31
CA LEU A 334 -19.99 11.54 -1.23
C LEU A 334 -20.39 10.27 -0.49
N ALA A 335 -20.64 9.17 -1.21
CA ALA A 335 -20.95 7.88 -0.60
C ALA A 335 -19.83 7.36 0.30
N MET A 336 -18.57 7.55 -0.10
CA MET A 336 -17.40 7.26 0.76
C MET A 336 -17.43 8.12 2.03
N ASN A 337 -17.58 9.44 1.89
CA ASN A 337 -17.59 10.37 3.02
C ASN A 337 -18.71 10.05 4.01
N LEU A 338 -19.92 9.75 3.51
CA LEU A 338 -21.06 9.32 4.31
C LEU A 338 -20.83 7.97 4.98
N THR A 339 -20.19 7.02 4.31
CA THR A 339 -19.88 5.72 4.91
C THR A 339 -18.93 5.87 6.09
N ILE A 340 -17.86 6.65 5.92
CA ILE A 340 -16.87 6.89 6.95
C ILE A 340 -17.49 7.65 8.13
N SER A 341 -18.28 8.70 7.88
CA SER A 341 -18.93 9.48 8.93
C SER A 341 -19.94 8.66 9.75
N ASN A 342 -20.55 7.63 9.14
CA ASN A 342 -21.42 6.67 9.82
C ASN A 342 -20.67 5.48 10.46
N GLY A 343 -19.33 5.56 10.55
CA GLY A 343 -18.45 4.57 11.17
C GLY A 343 -18.22 3.31 10.34
N GLY A 344 -18.55 3.33 9.04
CA GLY A 344 -18.18 2.30 8.09
C GLY A 344 -16.74 2.49 7.60
N GLN A 345 -16.24 1.51 6.87
CA GLN A 345 -14.94 1.56 6.20
C GLN A 345 -15.13 1.75 4.70
N ALA A 346 -14.19 2.41 4.03
CA ALA A 346 -14.22 2.59 2.58
C ALA A 346 -12.88 2.18 1.96
N GLU A 347 -12.91 1.09 1.20
CA GLU A 347 -11.75 0.48 0.56
C GLU A 347 -11.82 0.73 -0.96
N VAL A 348 -10.69 1.11 -1.55
CA VAL A 348 -10.58 1.23 -3.01
C VAL A 348 -9.69 0.10 -3.51
N VAL A 349 -10.19 -0.63 -4.49
CA VAL A 349 -9.55 -1.82 -5.06
C VAL A 349 -9.07 -1.52 -6.46
N THR A 350 -7.83 -1.89 -6.77
CA THR A 350 -7.24 -1.59 -8.07
C THR A 350 -7.29 -2.79 -9.01
N GLY A 351 -7.86 -2.61 -10.21
CA GLY A 351 -7.71 -3.56 -11.32
C GLY A 351 -8.35 -4.94 -11.10
N ASN A 352 -9.43 -5.03 -10.33
CA ASN A 352 -10.12 -6.29 -10.09
C ASN A 352 -11.27 -6.51 -11.09
N GLU A 353 -11.11 -7.48 -12.00
CA GLU A 353 -12.08 -7.79 -13.06
C GLU A 353 -13.47 -8.15 -12.52
N ASN A 354 -13.54 -8.91 -11.42
CA ASN A 354 -14.83 -9.27 -10.86
C ASN A 354 -15.58 -8.03 -10.39
N LEU A 355 -14.92 -7.11 -9.68
CA LEU A 355 -15.58 -5.88 -9.23
C LEU A 355 -16.07 -5.02 -10.41
N GLU A 356 -15.33 -5.01 -11.53
CA GLU A 356 -15.75 -4.34 -12.76
C GLU A 356 -17.03 -4.94 -13.33
N GLU A 357 -17.15 -6.26 -13.37
CA GLU A 357 -18.34 -6.98 -13.84
C GLU A 357 -19.57 -6.72 -12.94
N TYR A 358 -19.37 -6.62 -11.63
CA TYR A 358 -20.43 -6.36 -10.65
C TYR A 358 -20.76 -4.86 -10.47
N GLY A 359 -20.41 -4.02 -11.45
CA GLY A 359 -20.82 -2.61 -11.47
C GLY A 359 -19.89 -1.64 -10.76
N ARG A 360 -18.62 -2.02 -10.53
CA ARG A 360 -17.50 -1.17 -10.04
C ARG A 360 -17.63 -0.63 -8.62
N ILE A 361 -18.71 -0.94 -7.93
CA ILE A 361 -18.99 -0.52 -6.56
C ILE A 361 -19.87 -1.57 -5.87
N GLY A 362 -19.63 -1.78 -4.59
CA GLY A 362 -20.47 -2.63 -3.75
C GLY A 362 -20.21 -2.39 -2.27
N ALA A 363 -21.02 -2.99 -1.41
CA ALA A 363 -20.88 -2.87 0.03
C ALA A 363 -21.18 -4.17 0.75
N LEU A 364 -20.36 -4.47 1.76
CA LEU A 364 -20.68 -5.41 2.82
C LEU A 364 -21.53 -4.69 3.87
N LEU A 365 -22.65 -5.31 4.27
CA LEU A 365 -23.62 -4.73 5.19
C LEU A 365 -23.47 -5.29 6.60
N ARG A 366 -23.78 -4.46 7.60
CA ARG A 366 -23.75 -4.83 9.03
C ARG A 366 -24.92 -5.74 9.41
N TYR A 367 -26.07 -5.55 8.76
CA TYR A 367 -27.35 -6.22 9.02
C TYR A 367 -28.29 -6.01 7.84
#